data_AF-A0A8S9VGT8-F1
#
_entry.id   AF-A0A8S9VGT8-F1
#
_cell.length_a   1.000
_cell.length_b   1.000
_cell.length_c   1.000
_cell.angle_alpha   90.00
_cell.angle_beta   90.00
_cell.angle_gamma   90.00
#
_symmetry.space_group_name_H-M   'P 1'
#
loop_
_entity.id
_entity.type
_entity.pdbx_description
1 polymer ?
#
loop_
_entity_poly.entity_id
_entity_poly.type
_entity_poly.pdbx_seq_one_letter_code
_entity_poly.pdbx_strand_id
1 'polypeptide(L)'
;MNAWNEWKSLNVSWPCSTSQTGKYNLLDLYRNVDMLAWFKESGQLLFPGIAVLARIYLAKPLSTAIQERFFSLSGYVVSDMRTRLDEDRAEMLCLMKANWREYRSLQKQTEVDSK
;
A
#
# COMPACT_ATOMS: atom_id res chain seq x y z
N MET A 1 3.80 26.81 20.97
CA MET A 1 4.56 26.31 19.82
C MET A 1 3.77 25.18 19.17
N ASN A 2 3.45 25.29 17.87
CA ASN A 2 2.71 24.25 17.17
C ASN A 2 3.71 23.20 16.66
N ALA A 3 3.71 22.02 17.26
CA ALA A 3 4.57 20.89 16.86
C ALA A 3 4.48 20.58 15.35
N TRP A 4 3.32 20.83 14.74
CA TRP A 4 3.11 20.72 13.30
C TRP A 4 4.00 21.64 12.45
N ASN A 5 4.21 22.88 12.89
CA ASN A 5 5.03 23.84 12.16
C ASN A 5 6.53 23.50 12.31
N GLU A 6 6.93 23.01 13.49
CA GLU A 6 8.30 22.52 13.73
C GLU A 6 8.59 21.31 12.85
N TRP A 7 7.64 20.37 12.74
CA TRP A 7 7.80 19.17 11.93
C TRP A 7 7.98 19.46 10.43
N LYS A 8 7.27 20.46 9.89
CA LYS A 8 7.45 20.90 8.48
C LYS A 8 8.83 21.47 8.20
N SER A 9 9.44 22.10 9.20
CA SER A 9 10.77 22.73 9.08
C SER A 9 11.93 21.75 9.27
N LEU A 10 11.60 20.51 9.64
CA LEU A 10 12.58 19.50 10.00
C LEU A 10 13.24 18.94 8.74
N ASN A 11 14.56 19.04 8.68
CA ASN A 11 15.37 18.52 7.58
C ASN A 11 16.21 17.35 8.09
N VAL A 12 16.22 16.25 7.34
CA VAL A 12 16.99 15.05 7.68
C VAL A 12 18.00 14.79 6.58
N SER A 13 19.22 14.41 6.98
CA SER A 13 20.22 13.94 6.03
C SER A 13 19.94 12.48 5.68
N TRP A 14 19.62 12.21 4.42
CA TRP A 14 19.35 10.86 3.94
C TRP A 14 20.44 10.42 2.96
N PRO A 15 21.18 9.33 3.25
CA PRO A 15 22.35 8.95 2.46
C PRO A 15 22.03 8.32 1.10
N CYS A 16 20.77 7.99 0.80
CA CYS A 16 20.42 7.13 -0.33
C CYS A 16 19.87 7.83 -1.58
N SER A 17 19.90 9.16 -1.67
CA SER A 17 19.61 9.82 -2.96
C SER A 17 20.47 11.06 -3.17
N THR A 18 20.97 11.18 -4.39
CA THR A 18 22.02 12.09 -4.80
C THR A 18 21.43 13.48 -5.06
N SER A 19 21.66 14.43 -4.15
CA SER A 19 21.65 15.87 -4.49
C SER A 19 22.74 16.59 -3.69
N GLN A 20 23.32 17.64 -4.26
CA GLN A 20 24.56 18.31 -3.84
C GLN A 20 24.60 18.80 -2.37
N THR A 21 23.48 18.85 -1.64
CA THR A 21 23.42 19.39 -0.28
C THR A 21 22.95 18.40 0.79
N GLY A 22 22.53 17.18 0.40
CA GLY A 22 22.27 16.07 1.33
C GLY A 22 21.20 16.31 2.42
N LYS A 23 20.39 17.38 2.32
CA LYS A 23 19.33 17.71 3.29
C LYS A 23 17.97 17.66 2.61
N TYR A 24 17.07 16.83 3.14
CA TYR A 24 15.71 16.66 2.63
C TYR A 24 14.70 17.19 3.63
N ASN A 25 13.69 17.92 3.12
CA ASN A 25 12.50 18.20 3.89
C ASN A 25 11.81 16.86 4.23
N LEU A 26 11.40 16.68 5.49
CA LEU A 26 10.83 15.42 5.96
C LEU A 26 9.52 15.06 5.23
N LEU A 27 8.69 16.04 4.88
CA LEU A 27 7.45 15.82 4.11
C LEU A 27 7.75 15.35 2.68
N ASP A 28 8.75 15.94 2.04
CA ASP A 28 9.14 15.55 0.69
C ASP A 28 9.78 14.16 0.71
N LEU A 29 10.58 13.85 1.73
CA LEU A 29 11.13 12.51 1.91
C LEU A 29 10.02 11.47 2.09
N TYR A 30 9.01 11.76 2.93
CA TYR A 30 7.87 10.86 3.14
C TYR A 30 7.06 10.61 1.87
N ARG A 31 6.95 11.59 0.97
CA ARG A 31 6.27 11.42 -0.32
C ARG A 31 7.06 10.61 -1.34
N ASN A 32 8.38 10.70 -1.30
CA ASN A 32 9.27 10.11 -2.31
C ASN A 32 9.84 8.76 -1.90
N VAL A 33 9.90 8.46 -0.59
CA VAL A 33 10.45 7.21 -0.06
C VAL A 33 9.32 6.28 0.34
N ASP A 34 9.23 5.14 -0.35
CA ASP A 34 8.42 4.03 0.12
C ASP A 34 9.13 3.32 1.28
N MET A 35 8.72 3.68 2.50
CA MET A 35 9.29 3.12 3.73
C MET A 35 9.01 1.60 3.85
N LEU A 36 7.89 1.10 3.31
CA LEU A 36 7.57 -0.32 3.31
C LEU A 36 8.52 -1.09 2.38
N ALA A 37 8.78 -0.55 1.19
CA ALA A 37 9.76 -1.11 0.25
C ALA A 37 11.17 -1.11 0.85
N TRP A 38 11.57 0.01 1.48
CA TRP A 38 12.88 0.12 2.11
C TRP A 38 13.08 -0.89 3.26
N PHE A 39 12.08 -1.08 4.13
CA PHE A 39 12.15 -2.08 5.18
C PHE A 39 12.18 -3.52 4.65
N LYS A 40 11.53 -3.77 3.50
CA LYS A 40 11.55 -5.08 2.85
C LYS A 40 12.92 -5.41 2.23
N GLU A 41 13.59 -4.44 1.62
CA GLU A 41 14.84 -4.66 0.88
C GLU A 41 16.09 -4.48 1.75
N SER A 42 16.17 -3.36 2.47
CA SER A 42 17.36 -2.96 3.23
C SER A 42 17.18 -3.13 4.74
N GLY A 43 16.04 -2.68 5.26
CA GLY A 43 15.80 -2.68 6.71
C GLY A 43 15.76 -4.07 7.33
N GLN A 44 15.30 -5.08 6.58
CA GLN A 44 15.25 -6.47 7.04
C GLN A 44 16.64 -7.09 7.25
N LEU A 45 17.65 -6.66 6.48
CA LEU A 45 19.03 -7.15 6.62
C LEU A 45 19.69 -6.63 7.91
N LEU A 46 19.39 -5.40 8.29
CA LEU A 46 19.97 -4.73 9.45
C LEU A 46 19.17 -5.02 10.74
N PHE A 47 17.84 -5.00 10.64
CA PHE A 47 16.94 -5.08 11.79
C PHE A 47 15.71 -5.94 11.47
N PRO A 48 15.85 -7.27 11.41
CA PRO A 48 14.76 -8.15 10.96
C PRO A 48 13.49 -8.05 11.83
N GLY A 49 13.63 -7.96 13.16
CA GLY A 49 12.48 -7.80 14.06
C GLY A 49 11.75 -6.47 13.91
N ILE A 50 12.51 -5.38 13.78
CA ILE A 50 11.95 -4.03 13.58
C ILE A 50 11.31 -3.94 12.20
N ALA A 51 11.91 -4.53 11.17
CA ALA A 51 11.37 -4.54 9.83
C ALA A 51 9.99 -5.22 9.77
N VAL A 52 9.81 -6.34 10.48
CA VAL A 52 8.50 -7.01 10.59
C VAL A 52 7.48 -6.11 11.28
N LEU A 53 7.82 -5.53 12.43
CA LEU A 53 6.91 -4.64 13.16
C LEU A 53 6.56 -3.39 12.36
N ALA A 54 7.54 -2.77 11.71
CA ALA A 54 7.34 -1.60 10.85
C ALA A 54 6.40 -1.93 9.69
N ARG A 55 6.57 -3.09 9.05
CA ARG A 55 5.67 -3.54 7.98
C ARG A 55 4.24 -3.78 8.47
N ILE A 56 4.05 -4.39 9.64
CA ILE A 56 2.72 -4.58 10.22
C ILE A 56 2.04 -3.24 10.53
N TYR A 57 2.79 -2.32 11.16
CA TYR A 57 2.25 -1.03 11.58
C TYR A 57 1.94 -0.12 10.39
N LEU A 58 2.85 -0.03 9.40
CA LEU A 58 2.71 0.83 8.24
C LEU A 58 1.77 0.26 7.17
N ALA A 59 1.62 -1.07 7.07
CA ALA A 59 0.67 -1.67 6.14
C ALA A 59 -0.79 -1.44 6.55
N LYS A 60 -1.05 -1.08 7.81
CA LYS A 60 -2.40 -0.74 8.25
C LYS A 60 -2.84 0.56 7.58
N PRO A 61 -3.90 0.54 6.75
CA PRO A 61 -4.37 1.76 6.14
C PRO A 61 -4.86 2.74 7.22
N LEU A 62 -4.45 3.99 7.11
CA LEU A 62 -4.84 5.06 8.03
C LEU A 62 -6.34 5.45 7.89
N SER A 63 -7.04 4.90 6.90
CA SER A 63 -8.43 5.23 6.58
C SER A 63 -9.22 3.98 6.18
N THR A 64 -10.50 3.98 6.53
CA THR A 64 -11.51 3.00 6.10
C THR A 64 -11.96 3.20 4.65
N ALA A 65 -11.50 4.25 3.96
CA ALA A 65 -11.90 4.57 2.58
C ALA A 65 -11.68 3.41 1.59
N ILE A 66 -10.69 2.55 1.84
CA ILE A 66 -10.45 1.35 1.01
C ILE A 66 -11.60 0.35 1.19
N GLN A 67 -12.07 0.14 2.41
CA GLN A 67 -13.18 -0.75 2.73
C GLN A 67 -14.50 -0.19 2.17
N GLU A 68 -14.72 1.13 2.31
CA GLU A 68 -15.89 1.81 1.73
C GLU A 68 -15.93 1.70 0.20
N ARG A 69 -14.77 1.78 -0.46
CA ARG A 69 -14.65 1.55 -1.91
C ARG A 69 -14.99 0.10 -2.27
N PHE A 70 -14.59 -0.87 -1.45
CA PHE A 70 -14.95 -2.26 -1.64
C PHE A 70 -16.46 -2.47 -1.50
N PHE A 71 -17.10 -1.90 -0.48
CA PHE A 71 -18.56 -1.98 -0.31
C PHE A 71 -19.34 -1.26 -1.42
N SER A 72 -18.82 -0.15 -1.92
CA SER A 72 -19.42 0.52 -3.09
C SER A 72 -19.35 -0.37 -4.33
N LEU A 73 -18.24 -1.10 -4.50
CA LEU A 73 -18.05 -2.04 -5.61
C LEU A 73 -18.92 -3.30 -5.46
N SER A 74 -19.14 -3.78 -4.23
CA SER A 74 -19.99 -4.94 -3.97
C SER A 74 -21.47 -4.67 -4.28
N GLY A 75 -21.95 -3.42 -4.16
CA GLY A 75 -23.29 -3.03 -4.61
C GLY A 75 -23.56 -3.24 -6.11
N TYR A 76 -22.52 -3.35 -6.94
CA TYR A 76 -22.68 -3.73 -8.36
C TYR A 76 -22.76 -5.25 -8.58
N VAL A 77 -22.22 -6.04 -7.65
CA VAL A 77 -22.24 -7.50 -7.69
C VAL A 77 -23.55 -8.01 -7.11
N VAL A 78 -23.92 -7.49 -5.94
CA VAL A 78 -25.20 -7.70 -5.26
C VAL A 78 -26.11 -6.52 -5.62
N SER A 79 -26.71 -6.58 -6.80
CA SER A 79 -27.69 -5.60 -7.26
C SER A 79 -29.11 -6.11 -7.13
N ASP A 80 -30.09 -5.22 -7.21
CA ASP A 80 -31.52 -5.54 -7.07
C ASP A 80 -32.04 -6.56 -8.12
N MET A 81 -31.32 -6.73 -9.24
CA MET A 81 -31.60 -7.77 -10.25
C MET A 81 -30.88 -9.11 -10.01
N ARG A 82 -29.96 -9.18 -9.05
CA ARG A 82 -29.16 -10.38 -8.69
C ARG A 82 -29.41 -10.80 -7.23
N THR A 83 -30.67 -10.88 -6.84
CA THR A 83 -31.13 -11.16 -5.46
C THR A 83 -31.00 -12.61 -4.99
N ARG A 84 -30.66 -13.55 -5.89
CA ARG A 84 -30.58 -15.00 -5.57
C ARG A 84 -29.15 -15.53 -5.55
N LEU A 85 -28.16 -14.64 -5.47
CA LEU A 85 -26.78 -15.07 -5.35
C LEU A 85 -26.54 -15.53 -3.91
N ASP A 86 -26.09 -16.77 -3.76
CA ASP A 86 -25.62 -17.32 -2.50
C ASP A 86 -24.51 -16.45 -1.90
N GLU A 87 -24.46 -16.31 -0.57
CA GLU A 87 -23.57 -15.36 0.13
C GLU A 87 -22.09 -15.64 -0.21
N ASP A 88 -21.68 -16.91 -0.19
CA ASP A 88 -20.31 -17.33 -0.53
C ASP A 88 -19.94 -16.95 -1.97
N ARG A 89 -20.90 -17.08 -2.89
CA ARG A 89 -20.69 -16.72 -4.31
C ARG A 89 -20.62 -15.21 -4.50
N ALA A 90 -21.42 -14.45 -3.75
CA ALA A 90 -21.37 -13.00 -3.76
C ALA A 90 -20.02 -12.47 -3.26
N GLU A 91 -19.52 -13.03 -2.16
CA GLU A 91 -18.20 -12.70 -1.63
C GLU A 91 -17.09 -13.01 -2.64
N MET A 92 -17.07 -14.23 -3.18
CA MET A 92 -16.07 -14.65 -4.17
C MET A 92 -16.05 -13.71 -5.39
N LEU A 93 -17.22 -13.33 -5.91
CA LEU A 93 -17.31 -12.38 -7.03
C LEU A 93 -16.81 -10.98 -6.66
N CYS A 94 -17.09 -10.50 -5.45
CA CYS A 94 -16.58 -9.21 -4.96
C CYS A 94 -15.05 -9.23 -4.85
N LEU A 95 -14.48 -10.27 -4.24
CA LEU A 95 -13.03 -10.45 -4.11
C LEU A 95 -12.36 -10.55 -5.48
N MET A 96 -12.93 -11.34 -6.39
CA MET A 96 -12.36 -11.52 -7.72
C MET A 96 -12.43 -10.23 -8.54
N LYS A 97 -13.52 -9.47 -8.42
CA LYS A 97 -13.67 -8.16 -9.09
C LYS A 97 -12.73 -7.10 -8.51
N ALA A 98 -12.56 -7.05 -7.19
CA ALA A 98 -11.66 -6.11 -6.54
C ALA A 98 -10.19 -6.34 -6.93
N ASN A 99 -9.77 -7.61 -7.00
CA ASN A 99 -8.39 -7.99 -7.28
C ASN A 99 -8.10 -8.27 -8.77
N TRP A 100 -9.09 -8.13 -9.65
CA TRP A 100 -8.99 -8.51 -11.07
C TRP A 100 -7.80 -7.87 -11.79
N ARG A 101 -7.46 -6.62 -11.47
CA ARG A 101 -6.34 -5.91 -12.09
C ARG A 101 -5.00 -6.55 -11.73
N GLU A 102 -4.81 -6.88 -10.47
CA GLU A 102 -3.59 -7.51 -9.96
C GLU A 102 -3.45 -8.94 -10.49
N TYR A 103 -4.55 -9.70 -10.48
CA TYR A 103 -4.59 -11.03 -11.06
C TYR A 103 -4.13 -11.03 -12.52
N ARG A 104 -4.63 -10.08 -13.33
CA ARG A 104 -4.19 -9.94 -14.72
C ARG A 104 -2.72 -9.55 -14.87
N SER A 105 -2.15 -8.75 -13.97
CA SER A 105 -0.71 -8.46 -14.01
C SER A 105 0.13 -9.69 -13.66
N LEU A 106 -0.31 -10.49 -12.68
CA LEU A 106 0.38 -11.72 -12.29
C LEU A 106 0.36 -12.77 -13.39
N GLN A 107 -0.80 -12.97 -14.05
CA GLN A 107 -0.90 -13.88 -15.20
C GLN A 107 0.10 -13.52 -16.31
N LYS A 108 0.22 -12.23 -16.64
CA LYS A 108 1.17 -11.76 -17.65
C LYS A 108 2.63 -12.01 -17.26
N GLN A 109 2.97 -11.93 -15.98
CA GLN A 109 4.32 -12.22 -15.49
C GLN A 109 4.62 -13.72 -15.59
N THR A 110 3.70 -14.58 -15.18
CA THR A 110 3.84 -16.05 -15.31
C THR A 110 4.03 -16.50 -16.76
N GLU A 111 3.32 -15.88 -17.72
CA GLU A 111 3.45 -16.19 -19.14
C GLU A 111 4.80 -15.78 -19.75
N VAL A 112 5.46 -14.75 -19.19
CA VAL A 112 6.79 -14.30 -19.60
C VAL A 112 7.87 -15.21 -19.02
N ASP A 113 7.74 -15.61 -17.76
CA ASP A 113 8.72 -16.47 -17.07
C ASP A 113 8.74 -17.92 -17.60
N SER A 114 7.66 -18.34 -18.29
CA SER A 114 7.54 -19.67 -18.91
C SER A 114 8.11 -19.76 -20.34
N LYS A 115 8.59 -18.65 -20.92
CA LYS A 115 9.19 -18.59 -22.25
C LYS A 115 10.70 -18.40 -22.16
#